data_AF-A0A1Y1HQF6-F1
#
_entry.id   AF-A0A1Y1HQF6-F1
#
_cell.length_a   1.000
_cell.length_b   1.000
_cell.length_c   1.000
_cell.angle_alpha   90.00
_cell.angle_beta   90.00
_cell.angle_gamma   90.00
#
_symmetry.space_group_name_H-M   'P 1'
#
loop_
_entity.id
_entity.type
_entity.pdbx_description
1 polymer ?
#
loop_
_entity_poly.entity_id
_entity_poly.type
_entity_poly.pdbx_seq_one_letter_code
_entity_poly.pdbx_strand_id
1 'polypeptide(L)'
;MVLSLRLLKACSRSDSKTPYAAALASFAVATLALLAAILLLQNDLGWGLPTVLILNPGPNLCTCQEAKAELPILESGVGVQTLASEVQKVHPALQPLLESPPWNSSLVIVPAVYHDWDAGWPEWTEEFAVHVYQRTNASAPNYCENRAFESAVYLKFIVDYYHNLPDLTAFVHSDPPSHRRDIFTWLRCLRPNSTYSALNVHWLNHWHVDRPLEILGKSKFPTGACQVPRIEACFRRFAAIFGKDLSAEPGGKVEPSFYASNQFVISRDVILRHPLRVYQEAYKLIGLEDRCVEGPIDPRENWALGKGNYCLQEPPREWLEEGFESKIVQAMTMEYLNHYVFEVEELDGKPYTDEHYCKQFLSSEQCPGSPCEQKARA
;
A
#
# COMPACT_ATOMS: atom_id res chain seq x y z
N MET A 1 -24.78 6.81 -15.96
CA MET A 1 -24.92 7.90 -16.97
C MET A 1 -24.75 7.28 -18.35
N VAL A 2 -25.71 7.39 -19.26
CA VAL A 2 -25.59 6.83 -20.62
C VAL A 2 -25.04 7.91 -21.54
N LEU A 3 -23.74 7.83 -21.85
CA LEU A 3 -23.13 8.69 -22.87
C LEU A 3 -23.38 8.04 -24.24
N SER A 4 -24.35 8.55 -25.00
CA SER A 4 -24.65 8.04 -26.34
C SER A 4 -23.92 8.88 -27.38
N LEU A 5 -22.77 8.40 -27.87
CA LEU A 5 -22.08 9.02 -29.00
C LEU A 5 -22.67 8.51 -30.32
N ARG A 6 -23.26 9.41 -31.10
CA ARG A 6 -23.57 9.15 -32.51
C ARG A 6 -22.34 9.48 -33.35
N LEU A 7 -21.64 8.45 -33.82
CA LEU A 7 -20.62 8.62 -34.86
C LEU A 7 -21.33 8.98 -36.17
N LEU A 8 -21.12 10.20 -36.66
CA LEU A 8 -21.55 10.62 -38.00
C LEU A 8 -20.72 9.86 -39.04
N LYS A 9 -21.36 8.97 -39.78
CA LYS A 9 -20.75 8.26 -40.90
C LYS A 9 -20.73 9.22 -42.11
N ALA A 10 -19.57 9.78 -42.42
CA ALA A 10 -19.35 10.41 -43.72
C ALA A 10 -19.21 9.30 -44.77
N CYS A 11 -20.27 9.05 -45.55
CA CYS A 11 -20.19 8.20 -46.73
C CYS A 11 -19.45 8.96 -47.84
N SER A 12 -18.18 8.63 -48.08
CA SER A 12 -17.52 9.04 -49.33
C SER A 12 -17.90 8.05 -50.44
N ARG A 13 -18.63 8.53 -51.44
CA ARG A 13 -18.45 8.07 -52.81
C ARG A 13 -17.69 9.17 -53.52
N SER A 14 -16.38 9.03 -53.62
CA SER A 14 -15.58 9.60 -54.71
C SER A 14 -14.13 9.23 -54.48
N ASP A 15 -13.51 8.65 -55.50
CA ASP A 15 -12.08 8.74 -55.73
C ASP A 15 -11.61 10.18 -55.49
N SER A 16 -10.88 10.46 -54.41
CA SER A 16 -9.96 11.59 -54.35
C SER A 16 -9.12 11.57 -53.08
N LYS A 17 -7.84 11.81 -53.29
CA LYS A 17 -6.80 12.15 -52.31
C LYS A 17 -7.16 13.41 -51.51
N THR A 18 -7.96 13.30 -50.46
CA THR A 18 -8.23 14.45 -49.57
C THR A 18 -7.77 14.18 -48.13
N PRO A 19 -6.93 15.05 -47.54
CA PRO A 19 -6.33 14.87 -46.21
C PRO A 19 -7.32 14.88 -45.02
N TYR A 20 -8.59 15.20 -45.27
CA TYR A 20 -9.62 15.35 -44.23
C TYR A 20 -10.10 14.02 -43.63
N ALA A 21 -10.09 12.92 -44.39
CA ALA A 21 -10.56 11.63 -43.90
C ALA A 21 -9.61 11.01 -42.87
N ALA A 22 -8.30 11.16 -43.06
CA ALA A 22 -7.29 10.71 -42.10
C ALA A 22 -7.35 11.52 -40.79
N ALA A 23 -7.53 12.85 -40.89
CA ALA A 23 -7.67 13.71 -39.72
C ALA A 23 -8.89 13.35 -38.85
N LEU A 24 -10.02 13.00 -39.47
CA LEU A 24 -11.23 12.56 -38.76
C LEU A 24 -11.04 11.21 -38.07
N ALA A 25 -10.32 10.27 -38.69
CA ALA A 25 -10.00 8.99 -38.07
C ALA A 25 -9.06 9.16 -36.87
N SER A 26 -8.01 9.97 -37.00
CA SER A 26 -7.10 10.29 -35.89
C SER A 26 -7.81 11.00 -34.74
N PHE A 27 -8.75 11.91 -35.03
CA PHE A 27 -9.55 12.58 -34.02
C PHE A 27 -10.46 11.60 -33.26
N ALA A 28 -11.08 10.65 -33.96
CA ALA A 28 -11.94 9.64 -33.36
C ALA A 28 -11.15 8.68 -32.42
N VAL A 29 -9.96 8.26 -32.82
CA VAL A 29 -9.08 7.43 -31.99
C VAL A 29 -8.59 8.19 -30.76
N ALA A 30 -8.17 9.45 -30.91
CA ALA A 30 -7.79 10.30 -29.79
C ALA A 30 -8.95 10.53 -28.80
N THR A 31 -10.17 10.73 -29.31
CA THR A 31 -11.37 10.90 -28.47
C THR A 31 -11.72 9.62 -27.71
N LEU A 32 -11.58 8.45 -28.34
CA LEU A 32 -11.80 7.15 -27.69
C LEU A 32 -10.75 6.85 -26.62
N ALA A 33 -9.47 7.15 -26.88
CA ALA A 33 -8.40 7.00 -25.91
C ALA A 33 -8.59 7.94 -24.70
N LEU A 34 -9.02 9.18 -24.95
CA LEU A 34 -9.35 10.14 -23.91
C LEU A 34 -10.54 9.69 -23.05
N LEU A 35 -11.61 9.19 -23.68
CA LEU A 35 -12.76 8.64 -22.98
C LEU A 35 -12.40 7.40 -22.14
N ALA A 36 -11.53 6.52 -22.64
CA ALA A 36 -11.05 5.38 -21.87
C ALA A 36 -10.21 5.82 -20.65
N ALA A 37 -9.33 6.82 -20.81
CA ALA A 37 -8.58 7.39 -19.70
C ALA A 37 -9.48 8.05 -18.65
N ILE A 38 -10.50 8.80 -19.06
CA ILE A 38 -11.49 9.41 -18.16
C ILE A 38 -12.27 8.34 -17.40
N LEU A 39 -12.66 7.24 -18.04
CA LEU A 39 -13.38 6.14 -17.41
C LEU A 39 -12.53 5.38 -16.40
N LEU A 40 -11.23 5.19 -16.68
CA LEU A 40 -10.29 4.60 -15.70
C LEU A 40 -10.14 5.50 -14.47
N LEU A 41 -9.99 6.82 -14.68
CA LEU A 41 -9.92 7.80 -13.58
C LEU A 41 -11.20 7.85 -12.74
N GLN A 42 -12.39 7.71 -13.36
CA GLN A 42 -13.65 7.72 -12.61
C GLN A 42 -13.81 6.51 -11.69
N ASN A 43 -13.32 5.34 -12.12
CA ASN A 43 -13.27 4.15 -11.28
C ASN A 43 -12.30 4.33 -10.11
N ASP A 44 -11.11 4.89 -10.35
CA ASP A 44 -10.11 5.14 -9.30
C ASP A 44 -10.58 6.19 -8.27
N LEU A 45 -11.34 7.20 -8.71
CA LEU A 45 -11.91 8.23 -7.84
C LEU A 45 -13.12 7.73 -7.02
N GLY A 46 -13.61 6.51 -7.22
CA GLY A 46 -14.70 5.93 -6.41
C GLY A 46 -16.09 6.47 -6.70
N TRP A 47 -16.30 7.07 -7.88
CA TRP A 47 -17.63 7.52 -8.31
C TRP A 47 -18.37 6.26 -8.78
N GLY A 48 -19.03 5.55 -7.86
CA GLY A 48 -19.66 4.23 -8.05
C GLY A 48 -20.83 4.16 -9.04
N LEU A 49 -20.71 4.77 -10.23
CA LEU A 49 -21.66 4.62 -11.31
C LEU A 49 -21.13 3.56 -12.29
N PRO A 50 -21.82 2.42 -12.50
CA PRO A 50 -21.51 1.52 -13.59
C PRO A 50 -21.71 2.28 -14.90
N THR A 51 -20.60 2.62 -15.57
CA THR A 51 -20.63 3.34 -16.85
C THR A 51 -20.41 2.32 -17.96
N VAL A 52 -21.50 1.93 -18.61
CA VAL A 52 -21.46 1.07 -19.79
C VAL A 52 -21.34 1.95 -21.03
N LEU A 53 -20.20 1.88 -21.73
CA LEU A 53 -20.04 2.51 -23.04
C LEU A 53 -20.72 1.63 -24.09
N ILE A 54 -21.95 1.98 -24.48
CA ILE A 54 -22.66 1.31 -25.58
C ILE A 54 -22.38 2.08 -26.87
N LEU A 55 -21.51 1.52 -27.71
CA LEU A 55 -21.37 1.97 -29.10
C LEU A 55 -22.56 1.41 -29.88
N ASN A 56 -23.55 2.26 -30.17
CA ASN A 56 -24.76 1.85 -30.87
C ASN A 56 -24.63 2.17 -32.37
N PRO A 57 -24.36 1.19 -33.25
CA PRO A 57 -24.40 1.44 -34.68
C PRO A 57 -25.85 1.70 -35.08
N GLY A 58 -26.14 2.89 -35.60
CA GLY A 58 -27.49 3.26 -36.02
C GLY A 58 -28.08 2.29 -37.07
N PRO A 59 -29.42 2.25 -37.23
CA PRO A 59 -30.18 1.19 -37.92
C PRO A 59 -30.00 1.07 -39.44
N ASN A 60 -29.01 1.76 -40.03
CA ASN A 60 -28.70 1.68 -41.46
C ASN A 60 -27.31 1.06 -41.68
N LEU A 61 -27.21 -0.24 -41.42
CA LEU A 61 -26.02 -1.05 -41.72
C LEU A 61 -26.17 -1.63 -43.14
N CYS A 62 -25.52 -1.00 -44.12
CA CYS A 62 -25.16 -1.69 -45.35
C CYS A 62 -24.18 -2.82 -44.99
N THR A 63 -24.51 -4.05 -45.39
CA THR A 63 -23.63 -5.21 -45.33
C THR A 63 -22.40 -4.98 -46.20
N CYS A 64 -21.24 -4.70 -45.60
CA CYS A 64 -19.96 -4.82 -46.28
C CYS A 64 -19.46 -6.26 -46.10
N GLN A 65 -19.45 -7.04 -47.18
CA GLN A 65 -18.72 -8.28 -47.25
C GLN A 65 -17.22 -8.03 -47.00
N GLU A 66 -16.64 -8.90 -46.16
CA GLU A 66 -15.23 -9.26 -46.07
C GLU A 66 -14.21 -8.21 -46.55
N ALA A 67 -13.99 -7.18 -45.72
CA ALA A 67 -12.73 -6.45 -45.75
C ALA A 67 -11.79 -7.05 -44.71
N LYS A 68 -10.86 -7.91 -45.14
CA LYS A 68 -9.60 -8.12 -44.43
C LYS A 68 -8.87 -6.77 -44.42
N ALA A 69 -9.11 -5.96 -43.41
CA ALA A 69 -8.35 -4.75 -43.18
C ALA A 69 -7.06 -5.15 -42.45
N GLU A 70 -5.97 -5.26 -43.20
CA GLU A 70 -4.64 -5.07 -42.62
C GLU A 70 -4.63 -3.65 -42.04
N LEU A 71 -4.47 -3.56 -40.71
CA LEU A 71 -4.26 -2.28 -40.02
C LEU A 71 -3.06 -1.59 -40.67
N PRO A 72 -3.22 -0.41 -41.30
CA PRO A 72 -2.07 0.34 -41.75
C PRO A 72 -1.26 0.71 -40.50
N ILE A 73 -0.03 0.20 -40.45
CA ILE A 73 0.99 0.69 -39.53
C ILE A 73 1.09 2.20 -39.81
N LEU A 74 0.64 3.00 -38.85
CA LEU A 74 0.76 4.47 -38.89
C LEU A 74 2.25 4.82 -38.78
N GLU A 75 2.93 4.85 -39.93
CA GLU A 75 4.27 5.42 -40.12
C GLU A 75 4.24 6.97 -40.16
N SER A 76 3.22 7.61 -39.56
CA SER A 76 3.25 9.05 -39.34
C SER A 76 3.83 9.32 -37.97
N GLY A 77 5.07 9.81 -37.94
CA GLY A 77 5.85 10.18 -36.76
C GLY A 77 5.28 11.32 -35.91
N VAL A 78 4.01 11.21 -35.49
CA VAL A 78 3.54 11.86 -34.28
C VAL A 78 4.15 11.05 -33.14
N GLY A 79 5.40 11.39 -32.80
CA GLY A 79 6.15 10.67 -31.78
C GLY A 79 5.33 10.59 -30.49
N VAL A 80 5.41 9.45 -29.79
CA VAL A 80 4.76 9.19 -28.49
C VAL A 80 4.89 10.39 -27.53
N GLN A 81 6.00 11.12 -27.60
CA GLN A 81 6.25 12.36 -26.86
C GLN A 81 5.26 13.50 -27.17
N THR A 82 4.83 13.65 -28.42
CA THR A 82 3.83 14.68 -28.82
C THR A 82 2.48 14.38 -28.20
N LEU A 83 2.06 13.11 -28.22
CA LEU A 83 0.80 12.67 -27.64
C LEU A 83 0.81 12.81 -26.11
N ALA A 84 1.91 12.43 -25.46
CA ALA A 84 2.11 12.65 -24.03
C ALA A 84 2.04 14.15 -23.67
N SER A 85 2.67 15.03 -24.48
CA SER A 85 2.63 16.48 -24.23
C SER A 85 1.22 17.08 -24.37
N GLU A 86 0.41 16.60 -25.31
CA GLU A 86 -0.96 17.08 -25.50
C GLU A 86 -1.91 16.55 -24.42
N VAL A 87 -1.77 15.28 -24.01
CA VAL A 87 -2.49 14.73 -22.84
C VAL A 87 -2.14 15.51 -21.57
N GLN A 88 -0.86 15.86 -21.39
CA GLN A 88 -0.39 16.64 -20.24
C GLN A 88 -0.94 18.07 -20.22
N LYS A 89 -1.07 18.73 -21.37
CA LYS A 89 -1.70 20.07 -21.48
C LYS A 89 -3.18 20.04 -21.12
N VAL A 90 -3.90 19.00 -21.53
CA VAL A 90 -5.36 18.89 -21.31
C VAL A 90 -5.67 18.39 -19.90
N HIS A 91 -4.78 17.57 -19.32
CA HIS A 91 -4.96 16.97 -18.00
C HIS A 91 -3.67 17.04 -17.17
N PRO A 92 -3.37 18.19 -16.55
CA PRO A 92 -2.19 18.34 -15.69
C PRO A 92 -2.15 17.33 -14.53
N ALA A 93 -3.32 16.85 -14.08
CA ALA A 93 -3.43 15.81 -13.05
C ALA A 93 -2.91 14.43 -13.49
N LEU A 94 -2.71 14.19 -14.80
CA LEU A 94 -2.10 12.96 -15.32
C LEU A 94 -0.57 13.04 -15.39
N GLN A 95 0.03 14.22 -15.19
CA GLN A 95 1.48 14.38 -15.22
C GLN A 95 2.21 13.43 -14.25
N PRO A 96 1.78 13.26 -12.98
CA PRO A 96 2.44 12.33 -12.07
C PRO A 96 2.41 10.88 -12.55
N LEU A 97 1.41 10.48 -13.35
CA LEU A 97 1.27 9.12 -13.88
C LEU A 97 2.12 8.87 -15.14
N LEU A 98 2.59 9.94 -15.79
CA LEU A 98 3.36 9.88 -17.03
C LEU A 98 4.85 10.11 -16.83
N GLU A 99 5.25 10.67 -15.69
CA GLU A 99 6.64 10.78 -15.29
C GLU A 99 7.15 9.40 -14.86
N SER A 100 8.31 8.99 -15.39
CA SER A 100 9.00 7.80 -14.89
C SER A 100 9.11 7.88 -13.37
N PRO A 101 8.95 6.76 -12.63
CA PRO A 101 9.09 6.77 -11.19
C PRO A 101 10.39 7.48 -10.81
N PRO A 102 10.41 8.32 -9.76
CA PRO A 102 11.60 9.11 -9.40
C PRO A 102 12.76 8.23 -8.89
N TRP A 103 12.58 6.92 -8.87
CA TRP A 103 13.53 5.95 -8.33
C TRP A 103 14.49 5.47 -9.41
N ASN A 104 15.77 5.60 -9.12
CA ASN A 104 16.87 5.03 -9.90
C ASN A 104 17.16 3.55 -9.54
N SER A 105 16.37 2.97 -8.63
CA SER A 105 16.51 1.61 -8.10
C SER A 105 15.14 0.93 -8.06
N SER A 106 15.11 -0.38 -8.29
CA SER A 106 13.88 -1.18 -8.13
C SER A 106 13.49 -1.35 -6.66
N LEU A 107 14.46 -1.32 -5.75
CA LEU A 107 14.25 -1.37 -4.30
C LEU A 107 14.57 -0.02 -3.66
N VAL A 108 13.63 0.51 -2.87
CA VAL A 108 13.85 1.67 -1.99
C VAL A 108 13.63 1.27 -0.54
N ILE A 109 14.52 1.69 0.34
CA ILE A 109 14.41 1.46 1.79
C ILE A 109 13.84 2.73 2.45
N VAL A 110 12.81 2.55 3.27
CA VAL A 110 12.13 3.61 4.03
C VAL A 110 12.33 3.34 5.53
N PRO A 111 13.39 3.89 6.14
CA PRO A 111 13.65 3.76 7.56
C PRO A 111 12.80 4.74 8.38
N ALA A 112 12.33 4.29 9.54
CA ALA A 112 11.64 5.12 10.50
C ALA A 112 12.62 5.82 11.47
N VAL A 113 13.28 6.89 10.99
CA VAL A 113 14.32 7.62 11.75
C VAL A 113 13.73 8.67 12.68
N TYR A 114 14.21 8.72 13.92
CA TYR A 114 13.95 9.83 14.86
C TYR A 114 15.16 10.10 15.76
N HIS A 115 15.98 11.08 15.39
CA HIS A 115 17.26 11.44 16.05
C HIS A 115 18.38 10.40 15.97
N ASP A 116 18.09 9.15 15.59
CA ASP A 116 19.07 8.07 15.54
C ASP A 116 20.27 8.39 14.64
N TRP A 117 20.07 9.20 13.60
CA TRP A 117 21.07 9.53 12.58
C TRP A 117 21.57 10.98 12.66
N ASP A 118 21.30 11.68 13.77
CA ASP A 118 21.76 13.07 13.95
C ASP A 118 23.30 13.16 13.97
N ALA A 119 23.98 12.07 14.32
CA ALA A 119 25.45 11.96 14.30
C ALA A 119 26.02 11.62 12.90
N GLY A 120 25.18 11.34 11.92
CA GLY A 120 25.59 10.97 10.57
C GLY A 120 24.77 9.81 10.00
N TRP A 121 24.87 9.64 8.67
CA TRP A 121 24.21 8.57 7.94
C TRP A 121 24.93 7.23 8.19
N PRO A 122 24.19 6.13 8.47
CA PRO A 122 24.79 4.81 8.54
C PRO A 122 25.43 4.38 7.22
N GLU A 123 26.55 3.67 7.26
CA GLU A 123 27.32 3.23 6.08
C GLU A 123 26.47 2.45 5.06
N TRP A 124 25.56 1.59 5.54
CA TRP A 124 24.71 0.79 4.65
C TRP A 124 23.82 1.65 3.73
N THR A 125 23.56 2.92 4.08
CA THR A 125 22.75 3.81 3.25
C THR A 125 23.42 4.20 1.93
N GLU A 126 24.74 3.99 1.80
CA GLU A 126 25.47 4.20 0.55
C GLU A 126 25.18 3.12 -0.51
N GLU A 127 24.73 1.94 -0.07
CA GLU A 127 24.48 0.79 -0.96
C GLU A 127 23.05 0.72 -1.51
N PHE A 128 22.11 1.43 -0.88
CA PHE A 128 20.69 1.34 -1.19
C PHE A 128 20.10 2.71 -1.53
N ALA A 129 19.07 2.73 -2.37
CA ALA A 129 18.22 3.92 -2.47
C ALA A 129 17.43 4.06 -1.17
N VAL A 130 17.63 5.15 -0.42
CA VAL A 130 16.98 5.39 0.87
C VAL A 130 16.09 6.63 0.80
N HIS A 131 14.85 6.53 1.28
CA HIS A 131 13.94 7.66 1.45
C HIS A 131 13.64 7.90 2.92
N VAL A 132 14.03 9.07 3.45
CA VAL A 132 13.91 9.40 4.87
C VAL A 132 12.93 10.56 5.07
N TYR A 133 12.02 10.36 6.04
CA TYR A 133 11.22 11.45 6.61
C TYR A 133 11.93 12.02 7.84
N GLN A 134 11.99 13.34 7.92
CA GLN A 134 12.36 14.04 9.15
C GLN A 134 11.11 14.28 10.00
N ARG A 135 11.28 14.38 11.33
CA ARG A 135 10.15 14.50 12.27
C ARG A 135 10.27 15.68 13.22
N THR A 136 11.17 16.63 12.93
CA THR A 136 11.54 17.72 13.85
C THR A 136 11.08 19.09 13.36
N ASN A 137 10.85 19.27 12.06
CA ASN A 137 10.44 20.56 11.48
C ASN A 137 9.22 20.40 10.56
N ALA A 138 8.04 20.79 11.04
CA ALA A 138 6.78 20.69 10.29
C ALA A 138 6.75 21.49 8.98
N SER A 139 7.62 22.50 8.83
CA SER A 139 7.69 23.35 7.64
C SER A 139 8.74 22.90 6.62
N ALA A 140 9.58 21.92 6.95
CA ALA A 140 10.60 21.41 6.04
C ALA A 140 10.03 20.28 5.14
N PRO A 141 10.61 20.06 3.94
CA PRO A 141 10.24 18.92 3.10
C PRO A 141 10.35 17.58 3.83
N ASN A 142 9.61 16.58 3.36
CA ASN A 142 9.57 15.23 3.92
C ASN A 142 9.34 15.21 5.44
N TYR A 143 8.45 16.07 5.94
CA TYR A 143 8.02 16.05 7.33
C TYR A 143 7.00 14.93 7.58
N CYS A 144 7.27 14.07 8.55
CA CYS A 144 6.27 13.19 9.15
C CYS A 144 6.24 13.44 10.64
N GLU A 145 5.08 13.76 11.21
CA GLU A 145 4.97 13.88 12.66
C GLU A 145 5.31 12.54 13.34
N ASN A 146 5.97 12.60 14.50
CA ASN A 146 6.35 11.41 15.26
C ASN A 146 5.16 10.81 16.05
N ARG A 147 4.08 10.51 15.33
CA ARG A 147 2.92 9.77 15.81
C ARG A 147 3.06 8.31 15.39
N ALA A 148 2.57 7.38 16.21
CA ALA A 148 2.56 5.95 15.91
C ALA A 148 3.91 5.34 15.44
N PHE A 149 5.03 5.83 15.97
CA PHE A 149 6.39 5.35 15.66
C PHE A 149 6.67 5.17 14.15
N GLU A 150 7.02 3.97 13.70
CA GLU A 150 7.35 3.66 12.31
C GLU A 150 6.11 3.60 11.39
N SER A 151 4.97 3.23 11.95
CA SER A 151 3.71 3.00 11.23
C SER A 151 3.22 4.25 10.48
N ALA A 152 3.33 5.42 11.09
CA ALA A 152 2.96 6.68 10.43
C ALA A 152 3.89 6.99 9.24
N VAL A 153 5.20 6.72 9.36
CA VAL A 153 6.16 6.96 8.27
C VAL A 153 5.88 6.03 7.09
N TYR A 154 5.59 4.76 7.35
CA TYR A 154 5.32 3.79 6.28
C TYR A 154 4.04 4.15 5.52
N LEU A 155 2.96 4.46 6.23
CA LEU A 155 1.71 4.90 5.61
C LEU A 155 1.87 6.23 4.88
N LYS A 156 2.64 7.18 5.45
CA LYS A 156 2.93 8.45 4.77
C LYS A 156 3.65 8.23 3.45
N PHE A 157 4.67 7.37 3.43
CA PHE A 157 5.39 7.04 2.19
C PHE A 157 4.45 6.51 1.13
N ILE A 158 3.56 5.57 1.50
CA ILE A 158 2.58 5.02 0.57
C ILE A 158 1.67 6.13 0.03
N VAL A 159 1.18 7.03 0.89
CA VAL A 159 0.30 8.14 0.48
C VAL A 159 1.01 9.13 -0.45
N ASP A 160 2.22 9.58 -0.08
CA ASP A 160 2.96 10.60 -0.82
C ASP A 160 3.41 10.08 -2.20
N TYR A 161 3.73 8.80 -2.29
CA TYR A 161 4.30 8.17 -3.49
C TYR A 161 3.37 7.19 -4.19
N TYR A 162 2.10 7.08 -3.83
CA TYR A 162 1.19 6.03 -4.32
C TYR A 162 1.22 5.80 -5.84
N HIS A 163 1.19 6.90 -6.62
CA HIS A 163 1.22 6.83 -8.08
C HIS A 163 2.61 6.56 -8.66
N ASN A 164 3.64 6.76 -7.86
CA ASN A 164 5.05 6.70 -8.22
C ASN A 164 5.81 5.78 -7.26
N LEU A 165 5.21 4.70 -6.75
CA LEU A 165 5.88 3.77 -5.83
C LEU A 165 7.07 3.10 -6.52
N PRO A 166 8.14 2.69 -5.82
CA PRO A 166 9.20 1.84 -6.38
C PRO A 166 8.66 0.42 -6.61
N ASP A 167 9.36 -0.42 -7.39
CA ASP A 167 8.89 -1.79 -7.65
C ASP A 167 8.79 -2.59 -6.34
N LEU A 168 9.78 -2.42 -5.47
CA LEU A 168 9.82 -2.93 -4.10
C LEU A 168 10.12 -1.80 -3.12
N THR A 169 9.41 -1.81 -1.99
CA THR A 169 9.70 -0.94 -0.84
C THR A 169 10.05 -1.82 0.37
N ALA A 170 11.17 -1.54 1.03
CA ALA A 170 11.50 -2.13 2.32
C ALA A 170 11.23 -1.12 3.44
N PHE A 171 10.28 -1.41 4.31
CA PHE A 171 9.99 -0.63 5.50
C PHE A 171 10.78 -1.21 6.67
N VAL A 172 11.64 -0.39 7.28
CA VAL A 172 12.58 -0.84 8.30
C VAL A 172 12.70 0.14 9.47
N HIS A 173 13.27 -0.31 10.58
CA HIS A 173 13.58 0.54 11.73
C HIS A 173 14.75 1.50 11.42
N SER A 174 15.03 2.45 12.31
CA SER A 174 16.20 3.33 12.20
C SER A 174 17.54 2.58 12.34
N ASP A 175 17.57 1.49 13.12
CA ASP A 175 18.68 0.56 13.23
C ASP A 175 18.23 -0.89 12.92
N PRO A 176 18.05 -1.24 11.63
CA PRO A 176 17.53 -2.55 11.24
C PRO A 176 18.32 -3.76 11.79
N PRO A 177 19.68 -3.73 11.84
CA PRO A 177 20.49 -4.81 12.41
C PRO A 177 20.21 -5.16 13.88
N SER A 178 19.72 -4.21 14.69
CA SER A 178 19.37 -4.48 16.10
C SER A 178 18.25 -5.52 16.26
N HIS A 179 17.37 -5.61 15.26
CA HIS A 179 16.28 -6.58 15.21
C HIS A 179 16.62 -7.79 14.33
N ARG A 180 17.43 -7.59 13.28
CA ARG A 180 17.90 -8.68 12.41
C ARG A 180 19.28 -8.36 11.82
N ARG A 181 20.33 -8.98 12.35
CA ARG A 181 21.73 -8.73 11.95
C ARG A 181 21.98 -8.85 10.44
N ASP A 182 21.37 -9.82 9.78
CA ASP A 182 21.61 -10.13 8.36
C ASP A 182 20.62 -9.42 7.40
N ILE A 183 19.86 -8.43 7.88
CA ILE A 183 18.76 -7.85 7.09
C ILE A 183 19.21 -7.26 5.74
N PHE A 184 20.35 -6.57 5.69
CA PHE A 184 20.86 -6.01 4.42
C PHE A 184 21.32 -7.11 3.45
N THR A 185 21.87 -8.21 3.96
CA THR A 185 22.16 -9.39 3.13
C THR A 185 20.87 -9.95 2.53
N TRP A 186 19.80 -10.02 3.32
CA TRP A 186 18.50 -10.48 2.84
C TRP A 186 17.90 -9.56 1.78
N LEU A 187 18.01 -8.25 1.96
CA LEU A 187 17.55 -7.27 0.97
C LEU A 187 18.29 -7.43 -0.38
N ARG A 188 19.61 -7.71 -0.35
CA ARG A 188 20.38 -8.02 -1.57
C ARG A 188 19.93 -9.33 -2.24
N CYS A 189 19.37 -10.25 -1.47
CA CYS A 189 18.87 -11.53 -1.97
C CYS A 189 17.40 -11.52 -2.37
N LEU A 190 16.69 -10.39 -2.31
CA LEU A 190 15.29 -10.33 -2.78
C LEU A 190 15.19 -10.63 -4.27
N ARG A 191 14.13 -11.33 -4.67
CA ARG A 191 13.82 -11.48 -6.09
C ARG A 191 13.20 -10.18 -6.62
N PRO A 192 13.44 -9.80 -7.88
CA PRO A 192 12.78 -8.64 -8.49
C PRO A 192 11.24 -8.73 -8.51
N ASN A 193 10.69 -9.94 -8.48
CA ASN A 193 9.25 -10.20 -8.47
C ASN A 193 8.70 -10.59 -7.09
N SER A 194 9.43 -10.29 -6.01
CA SER A 194 8.91 -10.48 -4.65
C SER A 194 7.65 -9.66 -4.44
N THR A 195 6.71 -10.18 -3.66
CA THR A 195 5.42 -9.53 -3.40
C THR A 195 5.35 -8.96 -2.00
N TYR A 196 5.62 -9.80 -1.01
CA TYR A 196 5.65 -9.43 0.39
C TYR A 196 6.54 -10.40 1.14
N SER A 197 7.37 -9.87 2.05
CA SER A 197 8.08 -10.69 3.03
C SER A 197 8.27 -9.90 4.30
N ALA A 198 7.94 -10.49 5.44
CA ALA A 198 8.48 -10.01 6.70
C ALA A 198 10.01 -10.14 6.66
N LEU A 199 10.72 -9.14 7.16
CA LEU A 199 12.18 -9.15 7.31
C LEU A 199 12.59 -9.61 8.71
N ASN A 200 11.63 -9.63 9.63
CA ASN A 200 11.77 -10.31 10.90
C ASN A 200 11.11 -11.70 10.82
N VAL A 201 11.79 -12.75 11.27
CA VAL A 201 11.23 -14.12 11.29
C VAL A 201 10.74 -14.54 12.66
N HIS A 202 10.86 -13.66 13.65
CA HIS A 202 10.26 -13.85 14.96
C HIS A 202 8.74 -13.72 14.82
N TRP A 203 8.13 -14.84 14.45
CA TRP A 203 6.69 -14.98 14.34
C TRP A 203 6.08 -15.29 15.70
N LEU A 204 5.18 -14.42 16.12
CA LEU A 204 4.50 -14.52 17.39
C LEU A 204 3.17 -15.26 17.19
N ASN A 205 3.25 -16.60 17.13
CA ASN A 205 2.07 -17.48 17.20
C ASN A 205 2.34 -18.82 17.94
N HIS A 206 3.59 -19.21 18.23
CA HIS A 206 3.84 -20.55 18.81
C HIS A 206 4.94 -20.72 19.88
N TRP A 207 5.95 -19.85 19.96
CA TRP A 207 6.90 -19.92 21.10
C TRP A 207 6.32 -19.38 22.41
N HIS A 208 5.08 -18.91 22.33
CA HIS A 208 4.31 -18.29 23.39
C HIS A 208 2.82 -18.65 23.24
N VAL A 209 2.51 -19.95 23.14
CA VAL A 209 1.14 -20.48 22.97
C VAL A 209 0.16 -19.97 24.05
N ASP A 210 0.67 -19.42 25.16
CA ASP A 210 -0.09 -18.77 26.23
C ASP A 210 0.18 -17.26 26.38
N ARG A 211 0.48 -16.53 25.29
CA ARG A 211 0.50 -15.05 25.29
C ARG A 211 -0.71 -14.49 24.53
N PRO A 212 -1.89 -14.46 25.18
CA PRO A 212 -3.01 -13.64 24.72
C PRO A 212 -2.58 -12.17 24.58
N LEU A 213 -3.44 -11.34 24.00
CA LEU A 213 -3.31 -9.88 23.97
C LEU A 213 -2.83 -9.28 25.32
N GLU A 214 -3.04 -9.97 26.44
CA GLU A 214 -2.42 -9.74 27.75
C GLU A 214 -0.90 -9.46 27.77
N ILE A 215 -0.09 -9.86 26.77
CA ILE A 215 1.33 -9.41 26.77
C ILE A 215 1.48 -7.93 26.41
N LEU A 216 0.61 -7.39 25.54
CA LEU A 216 0.47 -5.94 25.41
C LEU A 216 0.20 -5.35 26.81
N GLY A 217 -0.53 -6.13 27.62
CA GLY A 217 -0.81 -5.90 29.03
C GLY A 217 0.34 -6.04 30.04
N LYS A 218 1.33 -6.89 29.74
CA LYS A 218 2.53 -7.16 30.57
C LYS A 218 3.75 -6.36 30.13
N SER A 219 3.60 -5.49 29.14
CA SER A 219 4.65 -4.53 28.78
C SER A 219 5.06 -3.74 30.02
N LYS A 220 6.29 -3.22 30.06
CA LYS A 220 6.83 -2.43 31.18
C LYS A 220 6.01 -1.16 31.51
N PHE A 221 4.91 -0.93 30.81
CA PHE A 221 4.00 0.17 31.00
C PHE A 221 2.98 -0.22 32.09
N PRO A 222 2.88 0.54 33.19
CA PRO A 222 2.11 0.20 34.39
C PRO A 222 0.61 -0.14 34.19
N THR A 223 0.05 0.06 33.00
CA THR A 223 -1.38 -0.05 32.71
C THR A 223 -1.69 -0.84 31.44
N GLY A 224 -0.79 -1.69 30.95
CA GLY A 224 -1.00 -2.38 29.68
C GLY A 224 -2.36 -3.12 29.60
N ALA A 225 -2.87 -3.63 30.73
CA ALA A 225 -4.19 -4.30 30.78
C ALA A 225 -5.36 -3.36 30.42
N CYS A 226 -5.20 -2.05 30.49
CA CYS A 226 -6.22 -1.11 30.02
C CYS A 226 -6.06 -0.76 28.52
N GLN A 227 -4.91 -1.07 27.92
CA GLN A 227 -4.62 -0.74 26.52
C GLN A 227 -5.13 -1.79 25.54
N VAL A 228 -5.14 -3.05 25.96
CA VAL A 228 -5.53 -4.18 25.11
C VAL A 228 -6.89 -3.97 24.39
N PRO A 229 -7.98 -3.61 25.08
CA PRO A 229 -9.25 -3.41 24.39
C PRO A 229 -9.23 -2.24 23.41
N ARG A 230 -8.44 -1.19 23.70
CA ARG A 230 -8.25 -0.04 22.80
C ARG A 230 -7.43 -0.38 21.57
N ILE A 231 -6.37 -1.18 21.75
CA ILE A 231 -5.56 -1.73 20.65
C ILE A 231 -6.46 -2.56 19.74
N GLU A 232 -7.27 -3.45 20.29
CA GLU A 232 -8.19 -4.25 19.48
C GLU A 232 -9.27 -3.41 18.78
N ALA A 233 -9.86 -2.43 19.47
CA ALA A 233 -10.82 -1.53 18.83
C ALA A 233 -10.16 -0.70 17.71
N CYS A 234 -8.88 -0.33 17.88
CA CYS A 234 -8.10 0.29 16.82
C CYS A 234 -7.84 -0.66 15.65
N PHE A 235 -7.51 -1.94 15.92
CA PHE A 235 -7.34 -2.98 14.91
C PHE A 235 -8.58 -3.07 14.02
N ARG A 236 -9.78 -3.07 14.63
CA ARG A 236 -11.06 -3.14 13.92
C ARG A 236 -11.27 -1.95 13.02
N ARG A 237 -11.10 -0.73 13.54
CA ARG A 237 -11.24 0.50 12.73
C ARG A 237 -10.24 0.51 11.58
N PHE A 238 -8.99 0.14 11.85
CA PHE A 238 -7.95 0.09 10.84
C PHE A 238 -8.24 -0.96 9.75
N ALA A 239 -8.56 -2.20 10.13
CA ALA A 239 -8.93 -3.26 9.20
C ALA A 239 -10.16 -2.90 8.35
N ALA A 240 -11.18 -2.25 8.96
CA ALA A 240 -12.38 -1.82 8.27
C ALA A 240 -12.09 -0.81 7.14
N ILE A 241 -11.06 0.03 7.26
CA ILE A 241 -10.61 0.94 6.18
C ILE A 241 -10.19 0.14 4.93
N PHE A 242 -9.62 -1.05 5.12
CA PHE A 242 -9.23 -1.97 4.04
C PHE A 242 -10.37 -2.91 3.61
N GLY A 243 -11.61 -2.68 4.10
CA GLY A 243 -12.75 -3.55 3.84
C GLY A 243 -12.61 -4.94 4.47
N LYS A 244 -11.76 -5.07 5.48
CA LYS A 244 -11.55 -6.32 6.23
C LYS A 244 -12.43 -6.32 7.46
N ASP A 245 -13.24 -7.36 7.59
CA ASP A 245 -14.07 -7.56 8.77
C ASP A 245 -13.32 -8.39 9.81
N LEU A 246 -13.04 -7.76 10.95
CA LEU A 246 -12.54 -8.45 12.14
C LEU A 246 -13.71 -8.92 13.02
N SER A 247 -14.91 -9.10 12.48
CA SER A 247 -16.10 -9.47 13.25
C SER A 247 -15.81 -10.61 14.22
N ALA A 248 -16.03 -10.33 15.50
CA ALA A 248 -16.07 -11.37 16.51
C ALA A 248 -17.30 -12.24 16.25
N GLU A 249 -17.15 -13.55 16.34
CA GLU A 249 -18.15 -14.22 17.17
C GLU A 249 -17.89 -13.73 18.61
N PRO A 250 -18.84 -13.07 19.29
CA PRO A 250 -18.63 -12.62 20.66
C PRO A 250 -18.14 -13.79 21.54
N GLY A 251 -16.98 -13.62 22.19
CA GLY A 251 -16.34 -14.69 22.98
C GLY A 251 -15.49 -15.69 22.17
N GLY A 252 -15.38 -15.52 20.85
CA GLY A 252 -14.49 -16.28 19.99
C GLY A 252 -13.01 -16.03 20.31
N LYS A 253 -12.19 -17.08 20.16
CA LYS A 253 -10.73 -17.00 20.30
C LYS A 253 -10.17 -16.45 19.00
N VAL A 254 -9.93 -15.14 18.95
CA VAL A 254 -9.09 -14.57 17.90
C VAL A 254 -7.70 -14.30 18.46
N GLU A 255 -6.72 -14.91 17.82
CA GLU A 255 -5.32 -14.80 18.15
C GLU A 255 -4.62 -14.17 16.95
N PRO A 256 -4.52 -12.82 16.91
CA PRO A 256 -3.76 -12.18 15.85
C PRO A 256 -2.34 -12.72 15.90
N SER A 257 -1.89 -13.29 14.79
CA SER A 257 -0.51 -13.71 14.60
C SER A 257 0.22 -12.61 13.84
N PHE A 258 1.46 -12.31 14.21
CA PHE A 258 2.19 -11.21 13.59
C PHE A 258 3.70 -11.39 13.68
N TYR A 259 4.41 -10.63 12.85
CA TYR A 259 5.86 -10.50 12.89
C TYR A 259 6.25 -9.33 13.79
N ALA A 260 7.10 -9.59 14.79
CA ALA A 260 7.56 -8.53 15.67
C ALA A 260 8.37 -7.45 14.92
N SER A 261 8.29 -6.22 15.41
CA SER A 261 9.12 -5.08 15.00
C SER A 261 8.87 -4.57 13.58
N ASN A 262 7.68 -4.75 13.01
CA ASN A 262 7.18 -4.06 11.79
C ASN A 262 8.17 -3.89 10.60
N GLN A 263 9.14 -4.79 10.41
CA GLN A 263 10.09 -4.70 9.29
C GLN A 263 9.66 -5.66 8.18
N PHE A 264 9.39 -5.14 6.99
CA PHE A 264 8.89 -5.94 5.88
C PHE A 264 9.23 -5.31 4.53
N VAL A 265 9.18 -6.14 3.48
CA VAL A 265 9.26 -5.73 2.09
C VAL A 265 7.89 -5.93 1.47
N ILE A 266 7.48 -5.02 0.61
CA ILE A 266 6.23 -5.09 -0.14
C ILE A 266 6.42 -4.53 -1.54
N SER A 267 5.76 -5.13 -2.53
CA SER A 267 5.79 -4.67 -3.90
C SER A 267 4.76 -3.59 -4.18
N ARG A 268 5.04 -2.78 -5.21
CA ARG A 268 4.06 -1.84 -5.79
C ARG A 268 2.72 -2.52 -6.03
N ASP A 269 2.74 -3.68 -6.68
CA ASP A 269 1.52 -4.39 -7.09
C ASP A 269 0.65 -4.81 -5.90
N VAL A 270 1.24 -5.14 -4.75
CA VAL A 270 0.46 -5.45 -3.53
C VAL A 270 -0.17 -4.20 -2.96
N ILE A 271 0.58 -3.08 -2.89
CA ILE A 271 0.05 -1.79 -2.41
C ILE A 271 -1.10 -1.32 -3.32
N LEU A 272 -0.95 -1.41 -4.64
CA LEU A 272 -1.95 -0.93 -5.60
C LEU A 272 -3.25 -1.75 -5.63
N ARG A 273 -3.37 -2.85 -4.85
CA ARG A 273 -4.63 -3.57 -4.69
C ARG A 273 -5.71 -2.74 -3.99
N HIS A 274 -5.30 -1.77 -3.18
CA HIS A 274 -6.22 -0.84 -2.51
C HIS A 274 -6.06 0.56 -3.09
N PRO A 275 -7.15 1.30 -3.37
CA PRO A 275 -7.04 2.64 -3.92
C PRO A 275 -6.40 3.62 -2.92
N LEU A 276 -5.76 4.68 -3.41
CA LEU A 276 -5.10 5.72 -2.60
C LEU A 276 -5.93 6.21 -1.40
N ARG A 277 -7.25 6.37 -1.57
CA ARG A 277 -8.15 6.82 -0.49
C ARG A 277 -8.09 5.94 0.76
N VAL A 278 -7.90 4.62 0.60
CA VAL A 278 -7.78 3.66 1.71
C VAL A 278 -6.52 3.98 2.51
N TYR A 279 -5.39 4.23 1.84
CA TYR A 279 -4.14 4.61 2.50
C TYR A 279 -4.20 6.00 3.13
N GLN A 280 -4.90 6.95 2.51
CA GLN A 280 -5.12 8.28 3.09
C GLN A 280 -5.95 8.21 4.38
N GLU A 281 -7.01 7.40 4.40
CA GLU A 281 -7.82 7.15 5.59
C GLU A 281 -7.02 6.42 6.67
N ALA A 282 -6.23 5.41 6.29
CA ALA A 282 -5.35 4.68 7.19
C ALA A 282 -4.28 5.61 7.80
N TYR A 283 -3.62 6.44 6.98
CA TYR A 283 -2.64 7.41 7.46
C TYR A 283 -3.28 8.49 8.33
N LYS A 284 -4.50 8.92 8.01
CA LYS A 284 -5.24 9.84 8.88
C LYS A 284 -5.46 9.22 10.27
N LEU A 285 -5.99 7.99 10.32
CA LEU A 285 -6.28 7.30 11.58
C LEU A 285 -5.02 7.02 12.41
N ILE A 286 -3.91 6.62 11.78
CA ILE A 286 -2.69 6.17 12.47
C ILE A 286 -1.69 7.30 12.67
N GLY A 287 -1.50 8.15 11.66
CA GLY A 287 -0.42 9.13 11.60
C GLY A 287 -0.83 10.57 11.89
N LEU A 288 -2.13 10.91 11.89
CA LEU A 288 -2.61 12.29 12.07
C LEU A 288 -3.60 12.46 13.22
N GLU A 289 -4.46 11.49 13.51
CA GLU A 289 -5.41 11.59 14.62
C GLU A 289 -4.72 11.40 15.98
N ASP A 290 -5.17 12.13 17.00
CA ASP A 290 -4.64 11.99 18.37
C ASP A 290 -5.00 10.63 18.99
N ARG A 291 -6.11 10.04 18.54
CA ARG A 291 -6.68 8.80 19.08
C ARG A 291 -7.23 7.94 17.97
N CYS A 292 -6.96 6.64 18.06
CA CYS A 292 -7.58 5.67 17.18
C CYS A 292 -9.00 5.28 17.61
N VAL A 293 -9.36 5.45 18.88
CA VAL A 293 -10.69 5.09 19.40
C VAL A 293 -11.14 6.14 20.40
N GLU A 294 -12.30 6.72 20.13
CA GLU A 294 -12.93 7.72 21.00
C GLU A 294 -13.96 7.08 21.93
N GLY A 295 -14.00 7.55 23.17
CA GLY A 295 -14.99 7.13 24.16
C GLY A 295 -14.78 5.71 24.71
N PRO A 296 -15.79 5.20 25.44
CA PRO A 296 -15.72 3.90 26.12
C PRO A 296 -15.74 2.73 25.12
N ILE A 297 -14.99 1.68 25.43
CA ILE A 297 -14.97 0.44 24.64
C ILE A 297 -16.21 -0.42 24.99
N ASP A 298 -16.99 -0.85 24.00
CA ASP A 298 -18.08 -1.82 24.23
C ASP A 298 -17.47 -3.21 24.48
N PRO A 299 -17.70 -3.80 25.67
CA PRO A 299 -17.17 -5.12 26.00
C PRO A 299 -17.69 -6.25 25.10
N ARG A 300 -18.81 -6.06 24.41
CA ARG A 300 -19.39 -7.06 23.50
C ARG A 300 -18.72 -7.08 22.14
N GLU A 301 -17.98 -6.03 21.81
CA GLU A 301 -17.28 -5.88 20.53
C GLU A 301 -15.79 -6.25 20.63
N ASN A 302 -15.33 -6.73 21.80
CA ASN A 302 -13.91 -6.93 22.05
C ASN A 302 -13.59 -8.40 22.42
N TRP A 303 -12.71 -9.04 21.66
CA TRP A 303 -12.22 -10.40 21.90
C TRP A 303 -11.49 -10.51 23.23
N ALA A 304 -10.69 -9.50 23.58
CA ALA A 304 -9.89 -9.54 24.79
C ALA A 304 -10.73 -9.62 26.06
N LEU A 305 -11.92 -8.98 26.07
CA LEU A 305 -12.74 -8.83 27.26
C LEU A 305 -13.44 -10.12 27.72
N GLY A 306 -13.39 -11.19 26.93
CA GLY A 306 -13.83 -12.52 27.35
C GLY A 306 -12.84 -13.29 28.26
N LYS A 307 -11.62 -12.78 28.49
CA LYS A 307 -10.51 -13.58 29.06
C LYS A 307 -9.78 -13.02 30.30
N GLY A 308 -10.09 -11.82 30.80
CA GLY A 308 -9.31 -11.26 31.92
C GLY A 308 -9.84 -9.97 32.56
N ASN A 309 -9.14 -9.52 33.62
CA ASN A 309 -9.40 -8.25 34.33
C ASN A 309 -8.77 -7.08 33.54
N TYR A 310 -9.39 -6.70 32.44
CA TYR A 310 -9.00 -5.50 31.69
C TYR A 310 -9.75 -4.28 32.24
N CYS A 311 -9.09 -3.12 32.25
CA CYS A 311 -9.75 -1.88 32.64
C CYS A 311 -10.55 -1.33 31.46
N LEU A 312 -11.83 -1.03 31.70
CA LEU A 312 -12.68 -0.30 30.75
C LEU A 312 -12.57 1.22 30.92
N GLN A 313 -11.74 1.68 31.86
CA GLN A 313 -11.57 3.10 32.14
C GLN A 313 -10.72 3.76 31.04
N GLU A 314 -11.02 5.03 30.78
CA GLU A 314 -10.19 5.88 29.94
C GLU A 314 -8.75 5.93 30.49
N PRO A 315 -7.73 5.98 29.63
CA PRO A 315 -6.37 6.25 30.08
C PRO A 315 -6.33 7.60 30.83
N PRO A 316 -5.38 7.77 31.78
CA PRO A 316 -5.18 9.05 32.44
C PRO A 316 -5.01 10.17 31.43
N ARG A 317 -5.53 11.36 31.74
CA ARG A 317 -5.47 12.51 30.83
C ARG A 317 -4.03 12.87 30.44
N GLU A 318 -3.07 12.71 31.35
CA GLU A 318 -1.66 12.99 31.06
C GLU A 318 -1.13 12.15 29.89
N TRP A 319 -1.60 10.91 29.74
CA TRP A 319 -1.18 10.02 28.65
C TRP A 319 -1.66 10.51 27.28
N LEU A 320 -2.85 11.09 27.25
CA LEU A 320 -3.39 11.69 26.03
C LEU A 320 -2.59 12.94 25.66
N GLU A 321 -2.28 13.77 26.65
CA GLU A 321 -1.49 15.00 26.47
C GLU A 321 -0.04 14.71 26.04
N GLU A 322 0.53 13.58 26.47
CA GLU A 322 1.87 13.11 26.06
C GLU A 322 1.89 12.34 24.73
N GLY A 323 0.74 12.11 24.09
CA GLY A 323 0.64 11.33 22.85
C GLY A 323 0.99 9.85 23.04
N PHE A 324 0.79 9.32 24.24
CA PHE A 324 1.13 7.93 24.56
C PHE A 324 0.15 6.95 23.90
N GLU A 325 -1.13 7.31 23.81
CA GLU A 325 -2.13 6.51 23.10
C GLU A 325 -1.75 6.37 21.63
N SER A 326 -1.32 7.45 20.95
CA SER A 326 -0.87 7.36 19.56
C SER A 326 0.38 6.51 19.40
N LYS A 327 1.37 6.67 20.28
CA LYS A 327 2.62 5.89 20.20
C LYS A 327 2.44 4.40 20.47
N ILE A 328 1.49 3.98 21.31
CA ILE A 328 1.32 2.56 21.61
C ILE A 328 0.18 1.95 20.80
N VAL A 329 -1.01 2.53 20.85
CA VAL A 329 -2.21 1.93 20.27
C VAL A 329 -2.14 1.94 18.74
N GLN A 330 -1.85 3.10 18.14
CA GLN A 330 -1.78 3.20 16.67
C GLN A 330 -0.53 2.50 16.12
N ALA A 331 0.63 2.59 16.79
CA ALA A 331 1.85 1.93 16.31
C ALA A 331 1.69 0.41 16.24
N MET A 332 1.20 -0.21 17.32
CA MET A 332 0.94 -1.65 17.39
C MET A 332 -0.10 -2.08 16.35
N THR A 333 -1.06 -1.22 15.98
CA THR A 333 -2.08 -1.57 15.00
C THR A 333 -1.51 -1.92 13.64
N MET A 334 -0.62 -1.09 13.10
CA MET A 334 0.00 -1.40 11.81
C MET A 334 1.06 -2.50 11.94
N GLU A 335 1.85 -2.53 13.03
CA GLU A 335 2.81 -3.62 13.27
C GLU A 335 2.14 -5.00 13.22
N TYR A 336 0.92 -5.10 13.76
CA TYR A 336 0.24 -6.38 13.96
C TYR A 336 -0.66 -6.74 12.79
N LEU A 337 -1.07 -5.77 11.97
CA LEU A 337 -2.03 -6.01 10.89
C LEU A 337 -1.44 -5.85 9.50
N ASN A 338 -0.17 -5.44 9.33
CA ASN A 338 0.41 -5.23 8.00
C ASN A 338 0.19 -6.44 7.05
N HIS A 339 0.55 -7.65 7.47
CA HIS A 339 0.40 -8.88 6.72
C HIS A 339 -1.07 -9.18 6.37
N TYR A 340 -1.99 -8.83 7.26
CA TYR A 340 -3.43 -9.03 7.08
C TYR A 340 -4.05 -8.01 6.12
N VAL A 341 -3.79 -6.70 6.33
CA VAL A 341 -4.39 -5.63 5.52
C VAL A 341 -3.85 -5.58 4.10
N PHE A 342 -2.62 -6.07 3.87
CA PHE A 342 -2.07 -6.23 2.53
C PHE A 342 -2.54 -7.52 1.83
N GLU A 343 -3.50 -8.25 2.44
CA GLU A 343 -4.09 -9.49 1.92
C GLU A 343 -3.06 -10.57 1.64
N VAL A 344 -2.04 -10.62 2.49
CA VAL A 344 -0.94 -11.54 2.34
C VAL A 344 -1.15 -12.80 3.17
N GLU A 345 -1.70 -12.63 4.37
CA GLU A 345 -2.01 -13.72 5.30
C GLU A 345 -3.39 -13.53 5.93
N GLU A 346 -3.96 -14.64 6.40
CA GLU A 346 -5.12 -14.61 7.28
C GLU A 346 -4.70 -14.08 8.67
N LEU A 347 -5.65 -13.47 9.39
CA LEU A 347 -5.39 -12.83 10.68
C LEU A 347 -4.87 -13.80 11.75
N ASP A 348 -5.43 -15.01 11.76
CA ASP A 348 -5.04 -16.13 12.63
C ASP A 348 -4.15 -17.14 11.88
N GLY A 349 -3.58 -16.71 10.75
CA GLY A 349 -2.77 -17.53 9.88
C GLY A 349 -1.57 -18.13 10.61
N LYS A 350 -1.13 -19.29 10.13
CA LYS A 350 0.19 -19.82 10.45
C LYS A 350 1.25 -18.95 9.77
N PRO A 351 2.47 -18.85 10.33
CA PRO A 351 3.52 -18.11 9.65
C PRO A 351 3.72 -18.67 8.24
N TYR A 352 4.17 -17.81 7.32
CA TYR A 352 4.82 -18.24 6.08
C TYR A 352 5.57 -19.56 6.28
N THR A 353 5.19 -20.59 5.51
CA THR A 353 6.02 -21.79 5.41
C THR A 353 7.39 -21.37 4.88
N ASP A 354 8.44 -22.12 5.24
CA ASP A 354 9.78 -21.81 4.72
C ASP A 354 9.80 -21.79 3.19
N GLU A 355 9.00 -22.65 2.55
CA GLU A 355 8.82 -22.63 1.09
C GLU A 355 8.25 -21.30 0.58
N HIS A 356 7.17 -20.79 1.20
CA HIS A 356 6.58 -19.52 0.78
C HIS A 356 7.54 -18.37 1.07
N TYR A 357 8.16 -18.36 2.25
CA TYR A 357 9.15 -17.36 2.62
C TYR A 357 10.28 -17.32 1.58
N CYS A 358 10.75 -18.50 1.16
CA CYS A 358 11.80 -18.65 0.17
C CYS A 358 11.43 -18.26 -1.25
N LYS A 359 10.15 -18.22 -1.61
CA LYS A 359 9.73 -17.71 -2.92
C LYS A 359 10.08 -16.22 -3.09
N GLN A 360 10.29 -15.50 -1.99
CA GLN A 360 10.62 -14.07 -1.99
C GLN A 360 12.13 -13.79 -2.11
N PHE A 361 12.97 -14.81 -2.05
CA PHE A 361 14.43 -14.64 -2.07
C PHE A 361 15.09 -15.54 -3.13
N LEU A 362 16.21 -15.08 -3.67
CA LEU A 362 17.11 -15.89 -4.48
C LEU A 362 17.58 -17.10 -3.68
N SER A 363 17.89 -18.21 -4.35
CA SER A 363 18.47 -19.35 -3.66
C SER A 363 19.85 -18.98 -3.11
N SER A 364 20.35 -19.76 -2.16
CA SER A 364 21.70 -19.62 -1.61
C SER A 364 22.80 -19.73 -2.67
N GLU A 365 22.60 -20.56 -3.70
CA GLU A 365 23.55 -20.68 -4.81
C GLU A 365 23.61 -19.40 -5.65
N GLN A 366 22.48 -18.68 -5.73
CA GLN A 366 22.37 -17.41 -6.46
C GLN A 366 22.76 -16.20 -5.61
N CYS A 367 22.53 -16.28 -4.30
CA CYS A 367 22.80 -15.20 -3.35
C CYS A 367 23.30 -15.78 -2.01
N PRO A 368 24.62 -15.81 -1.79
CA PRO A 368 25.19 -16.23 -0.52
C PRO A 368 24.63 -15.41 0.65
N GLY A 369 24.10 -16.10 1.67
CA GLY A 369 23.43 -15.45 2.80
C GLY A 369 21.92 -15.26 2.64
N SER A 370 21.33 -15.81 1.57
CA SER A 370 19.88 -15.93 1.45
C SER A 370 19.26 -16.55 2.71
N PRO A 371 18.10 -16.04 3.18
CA PRO A 371 17.40 -16.61 4.33
C PRO A 371 17.05 -18.10 4.18
N CYS A 372 16.99 -18.60 2.95
CA CYS A 372 16.41 -19.91 2.64
C CYS A 372 17.16 -21.10 3.20
N GLU A 373 18.47 -20.98 3.39
CA GLU A 373 19.27 -22.06 3.98
C GLU A 373 19.48 -21.88 5.48
N GLN A 374 19.32 -20.66 6.00
CA GLN A 374 19.65 -20.32 7.37
C GLN A 374 18.67 -20.96 8.37
N LYS A 375 17.43 -21.22 7.98
CA LYS A 375 16.42 -21.88 8.83
C LYS A 375 16.44 -23.40 8.80
N ALA A 376 17.10 -24.03 7.82
CA ALA A 376 17.32 -25.48 7.85
C ALA A 376 18.31 -25.90 8.97
N ARG A 377 18.94 -24.93 9.64
CA ARG A 377 19.97 -25.13 10.68
C ARG A 377 19.58 -24.59 12.07
N ALA A 378 18.43 -23.93 12.21
CA ALA A 378 17.89 -23.45 13.48
C ALA A 378 16.76 -24.37 13.93
#